data_AF-A0A8J7T7L7-F1
#
_entry.id   AF-A0A8J7T7L7-F1
#
_cell.length_a   1.000
_cell.length_b   1.000
_cell.length_c   1.000
_cell.angle_alpha   90.00
_cell.angle_beta   90.00
_cell.angle_gamma   90.00
#
_symmetry.space_group_name_H-M   'P 1'
#
loop_
_entity.id
_entity.type
_entity.pdbx_description
1 polymer ?
#
loop_
_entity_poly.entity_id
_entity_poly.type
_entity_poly.pdbx_seq_one_letter_code
_entity_poly.pdbx_strand_id
1 'polypeptide(L)'
;MMEPAEEALSHQRELAVRSAKAYLLKSSTESGLNLYDHLARVLSRVLSERPENAADVFQELSGEAKRAALRERQGSLRDDLPPPTELQLAQEQRALFQRGGGDEPEHEEELVETPLPNVGELAFFLEQAGVGLGREEMQRVFLALKQLVDTQPLQRCRFWGRILGTEGSYLVAEGEYREGEEEEEEEGAEEGEEEQREGEGREEEDDAEGQEEIDPLPKSTYKPPPVVPKEENRTGANKFSYFVCSEPGRLWVRLPPVTPAQITAARRIRKFFTGRLDAPVISYPPFPGNEANYLRAQIARISAGTQGRCVWVNLAQKREEDFEEEGEEEEKEEEPDEPEPEVGPPLLTPLSEDAEISNTPPWSSKVSSSLISQYAIAVLRSNLWPGACAFATGKKFENIYIGWGLKFVGDGYTPPVPAAPQREYPSGPEVTEAADPSLEEEQALKAALEEQRAAQEETEEMEGEEEEEEDD
;
A
#
# COMPACT_ATOMS: atom_id res chain seq x y z
N MET A 1 71.55 -41.77 -7.18
CA MET A 1 70.23 -41.40 -6.61
C MET A 1 70.30 -39.99 -6.03
N MET A 2 70.25 -38.95 -6.88
CA MET A 2 70.19 -37.53 -6.48
C MET A 2 69.10 -36.75 -7.25
N GLU A 3 68.20 -37.41 -7.97
CA GLU A 3 67.24 -36.73 -8.85
C GLU A 3 65.93 -36.19 -8.22
N PRO A 4 65.39 -36.70 -7.10
CA PRO A 4 64.06 -36.26 -6.64
C PRO A 4 64.04 -34.84 -6.02
N ALA A 5 65.19 -34.34 -5.56
CA ALA A 5 65.30 -32.99 -5.00
C ALA A 5 65.38 -31.91 -6.10
N GLU A 6 66.04 -32.22 -7.22
CA GLU A 6 66.13 -31.30 -8.38
C GLU A 6 64.79 -31.21 -9.12
N GLU A 7 64.05 -32.31 -9.24
CA GLU A 7 62.70 -32.32 -9.83
C GLU A 7 61.70 -31.49 -9.01
N ALA A 8 61.74 -31.59 -7.68
CA ALA A 8 60.88 -30.80 -6.80
C ALA A 8 61.17 -29.28 -6.89
N LEU A 9 62.45 -28.91 -6.98
CA LEU A 9 62.88 -27.52 -7.18
C LEU A 9 62.49 -27.00 -8.57
N SER A 10 62.55 -27.86 -9.60
CA SER A 10 62.09 -27.55 -10.95
C SER A 10 60.58 -27.27 -10.98
N HIS A 11 59.79 -28.15 -10.35
CA HIS A 11 58.34 -28.01 -10.27
C HIS A 11 57.91 -26.73 -9.51
N GLN A 12 58.64 -26.38 -8.45
CA GLN A 12 58.41 -25.14 -7.71
C GLN A 12 58.70 -23.89 -8.56
N ARG A 13 59.73 -23.94 -9.41
CA ARG A 13 60.03 -22.87 -10.38
C ARG A 13 58.96 -22.76 -11.46
N GLU A 14 58.45 -23.87 -11.97
CA GLU A 14 57.35 -23.86 -12.95
C GLU A 14 56.07 -23.25 -12.37
N LEU A 15 55.71 -23.60 -11.14
CA LEU A 15 54.56 -23.02 -10.45
C LEU A 15 54.73 -21.50 -10.24
N ALA A 16 55.94 -21.05 -9.89
CA ALA A 16 56.26 -19.62 -9.77
C ALA A 16 56.16 -18.88 -11.11
N VAL A 17 56.56 -19.51 -12.22
CA VAL A 17 56.41 -18.93 -13.56
C VAL A 17 54.93 -18.87 -13.98
N ARG A 18 54.15 -19.91 -13.67
CA ARG A 18 52.70 -19.92 -13.96
C ARG A 18 51.95 -18.87 -13.15
N SER A 19 52.27 -18.69 -11.87
CA SER A 19 51.64 -17.66 -11.03
C SER A 19 52.02 -16.24 -11.49
N ALA A 20 53.27 -16.01 -11.86
CA ALA A 20 53.71 -14.73 -12.43
C ALA A 20 53.01 -14.43 -13.77
N LYS A 21 52.85 -15.43 -14.65
CA LYS A 21 52.11 -15.27 -15.90
C LYS A 21 50.64 -14.92 -15.65
N ALA A 22 49.99 -15.61 -14.72
CA ALA A 22 48.61 -15.31 -14.34
C ALA A 22 48.46 -13.89 -13.79
N TYR A 23 49.44 -13.42 -13.00
CA TYR A 23 49.48 -12.05 -12.51
C TYR A 23 49.62 -11.02 -13.65
N LEU A 24 50.50 -11.26 -14.62
CA LEU A 24 50.70 -10.36 -15.77
C LEU A 24 49.51 -10.33 -16.75
N LEU A 25 48.69 -11.37 -16.76
CA LEU A 25 47.47 -11.47 -17.57
C LEU A 25 46.26 -10.77 -16.94
N LYS A 26 46.34 -10.33 -15.67
CA LYS A 26 45.27 -9.57 -15.03
C LYS A 26 45.09 -8.22 -15.75
N SER A 27 43.87 -7.93 -16.18
CA SER A 27 43.53 -6.67 -16.82
C SER A 27 43.56 -5.52 -15.81
N SER A 28 44.16 -4.39 -16.20
CA SER A 28 44.09 -3.13 -15.46
C SER A 28 42.66 -2.57 -15.50
N THR A 29 42.17 -2.08 -14.36
CA THR A 29 40.82 -1.51 -14.23
C THR A 29 40.64 -0.20 -15.01
N GLU A 30 41.70 0.62 -15.08
CA GLU A 30 41.67 1.93 -15.74
C GLU A 30 41.91 1.82 -17.25
N SER A 31 42.93 1.05 -17.65
CA SER A 31 43.31 0.95 -19.06
C SER A 31 42.65 -0.23 -19.79
N GLY A 32 42.15 -1.23 -19.07
CA GLY A 32 41.62 -2.48 -19.64
C GLY A 32 42.68 -3.37 -20.30
N LEU A 33 43.95 -2.94 -20.31
CA LEU A 33 45.06 -3.68 -20.91
C LEU A 33 45.64 -4.68 -19.90
N ASN A 34 46.04 -5.84 -20.40
CA ASN A 34 46.88 -6.77 -19.64
C ASN A 34 48.36 -6.40 -19.86
N LEU A 35 49.19 -6.65 -18.85
CA LEU A 35 50.61 -6.32 -18.92
C LEU A 35 51.37 -7.29 -19.83
N TYR A 36 50.94 -8.56 -19.86
CA TYR A 36 51.53 -9.60 -20.68
C TYR A 36 51.42 -9.29 -22.19
N ASP A 37 50.21 -9.01 -22.72
CA ASP A 37 50.08 -8.76 -24.16
C ASP A 37 50.66 -7.39 -24.53
N HIS A 38 50.61 -6.41 -23.63
CA HIS A 38 51.26 -5.12 -23.85
C HIS A 38 52.78 -5.27 -24.04
N LEU A 39 53.45 -5.97 -23.12
CA LEU A 39 54.88 -6.24 -23.25
C LEU A 39 55.19 -7.12 -24.47
N ALA A 40 54.36 -8.12 -24.77
CA ALA A 40 54.55 -8.96 -25.95
C ALA A 40 54.45 -8.17 -27.26
N ARG A 41 53.49 -7.22 -27.37
CA ARG A 41 53.34 -6.34 -28.53
C ARG A 41 54.52 -5.38 -28.68
N VAL A 42 54.96 -4.77 -27.59
CA VAL A 42 56.12 -3.86 -27.60
C VAL A 42 57.39 -4.62 -27.99
N LEU A 43 57.64 -5.79 -27.40
CA LEU A 43 58.79 -6.63 -27.76
C LEU A 43 58.73 -7.11 -29.21
N SER A 44 57.55 -7.50 -29.70
CA SER A 44 57.38 -7.90 -31.11
C SER A 44 57.73 -6.74 -32.06
N ARG A 45 57.35 -5.51 -31.68
CA ARG A 45 57.63 -4.31 -32.47
C ARG A 45 59.12 -3.95 -32.46
N VAL A 46 59.77 -4.00 -31.29
CA VAL A 46 61.23 -3.80 -31.15
C VAL A 46 62.01 -4.82 -32.01
N LEU A 47 61.58 -6.08 -32.02
CA LEU A 47 62.21 -7.14 -32.82
C LEU A 47 62.04 -6.95 -34.33
N SER A 48 60.92 -6.35 -34.76
CA SER A 48 60.65 -6.07 -36.17
C SER A 48 61.38 -4.83 -36.70
N GLU A 49 61.43 -3.75 -35.90
CA GLU A 49 61.98 -2.46 -36.33
C GLU A 49 63.51 -2.36 -36.11
N ARG A 50 64.08 -3.20 -35.23
CA ARG A 50 65.53 -3.28 -34.91
C ARG A 50 66.23 -1.91 -34.80
N PRO A 51 65.79 -1.02 -33.90
CA PRO A 51 66.44 0.27 -33.68
C PRO A 51 67.86 0.11 -33.10
N GLU A 52 68.77 1.02 -33.46
CA GLU A 52 70.17 1.00 -32.98
C GLU A 52 70.26 1.14 -31.46
N ASN A 53 69.43 2.01 -30.85
CA ASN A 53 69.33 2.21 -29.40
C ASN A 53 67.98 1.73 -28.86
N ALA A 54 67.76 0.41 -28.86
CA ALA A 54 66.48 -0.19 -28.48
C ALA A 54 66.00 0.13 -27.05
N ALA A 55 66.92 0.35 -26.12
CA ALA A 55 66.58 0.70 -24.73
C ALA A 55 65.94 2.08 -24.61
N ASP A 56 66.44 3.06 -25.38
CA ASP A 56 65.97 4.44 -25.33
C ASP A 56 64.60 4.60 -26.02
N VAL A 57 64.37 3.84 -27.09
CA VAL A 57 63.14 3.89 -27.90
C VAL A 57 62.00 3.05 -27.29
N PHE A 58 62.30 2.19 -26.30
CA PHE A 58 61.30 1.30 -25.68
C PHE A 58 60.12 2.06 -25.05
N GLN A 59 60.38 3.19 -24.38
CA GLN A 59 59.34 4.01 -23.76
C GLN A 59 58.39 4.61 -24.79
N GLU A 60 58.94 5.05 -25.93
CA GLU A 60 58.17 5.63 -27.02
C GLU A 60 57.28 4.59 -27.70
N LEU A 61 57.83 3.41 -28.01
CA LEU A 61 57.09 2.28 -28.59
C LEU A 61 55.98 1.76 -27.67
N SER A 62 56.25 1.72 -26.35
CA SER A 62 55.24 1.40 -25.33
C SER A 62 54.13 2.45 -25.29
N GLY A 63 54.47 3.74 -25.40
CA GLY A 63 53.52 4.84 -25.47
C GLY A 63 52.65 4.79 -26.74
N GLU A 64 53.24 4.49 -27.89
CA GLU A 64 52.52 4.31 -29.14
C GLU A 64 51.56 3.13 -29.11
N ALA A 65 51.99 1.97 -28.58
CA ALA A 65 51.15 0.79 -28.45
C ALA A 65 49.91 1.06 -27.56
N LYS A 66 50.09 1.83 -26.46
CA LYS A 66 48.96 2.28 -25.62
C LYS A 66 48.02 3.23 -26.36
N ARG A 67 48.56 4.19 -27.12
CA ARG A 67 47.77 5.15 -27.92
C ARG A 67 46.98 4.46 -29.03
N ALA A 68 47.57 3.47 -29.69
CA ALA A 68 46.91 2.69 -30.74
C ALA A 68 45.73 1.88 -30.17
N ALA A 69 45.93 1.19 -29.05
CA ALA A 69 44.88 0.42 -28.39
C ALA A 69 43.73 1.29 -27.86
N LEU A 70 44.00 2.53 -27.43
CA LEU A 70 42.96 3.46 -26.97
C LEU A 70 42.05 3.94 -28.12
N ARG A 71 42.60 4.10 -29.33
CA ARG A 71 41.83 4.52 -30.51
C ARG A 71 40.83 3.47 -30.98
N GLU A 72 41.17 2.17 -30.90
CA GLU A 72 40.22 1.09 -31.20
C GLU A 72 39.02 1.10 -30.25
N ARG A 73 39.21 1.48 -28.98
CA ARG A 73 38.14 1.50 -27.97
C ARG A 73 37.12 2.62 -28.19
N GLN A 74 37.54 3.74 -28.79
CA GLN A 74 36.62 4.84 -29.16
C GLN A 74 35.69 4.48 -30.33
N GLY A 75 36.02 3.44 -31.11
CA GLY A 75 35.18 2.94 -32.20
C GLY A 75 34.22 1.81 -31.82
N SER A 76 34.29 1.31 -30.58
CA SER A 76 33.35 0.30 -30.10
C SER A 76 32.10 1.01 -29.59
N LEU A 77 30.99 0.90 -30.32
CA LEU A 77 29.64 1.07 -29.78
C LEU A 77 29.51 0.09 -28.59
N ARG A 78 29.84 0.54 -27.39
CA ARG A 78 29.45 -0.17 -26.18
C ARG A 78 28.03 0.29 -25.90
N ASP A 79 27.13 -0.66 -25.65
CA ASP A 79 25.88 -0.34 -24.99
C ASP A 79 26.27 0.36 -23.69
N ASP A 80 25.95 1.65 -23.60
CA ASP A 80 26.11 2.41 -22.38
C ASP A 80 25.40 1.61 -21.29
N LEU A 81 26.15 1.20 -20.25
CA LEU A 81 25.53 0.63 -19.08
C LEU A 81 24.42 1.60 -18.67
N PRO A 82 23.17 1.13 -18.43
CA PRO A 82 22.10 2.03 -18.04
C PRO A 82 22.62 2.88 -16.87
N PRO A 83 22.40 4.21 -16.91
CA PRO A 83 22.93 5.08 -15.87
C PRO A 83 22.49 4.53 -14.52
N PRO A 84 23.38 4.58 -13.50
CA PRO A 84 23.04 4.08 -12.19
C PRO A 84 21.75 4.73 -11.71
N THR A 85 20.89 3.98 -11.03
CA THR A 85 19.57 4.45 -10.58
C THR A 85 19.68 5.78 -9.81
N GLU A 86 20.74 5.95 -9.02
CA GLU A 86 21.06 7.21 -8.31
C GLU A 86 21.15 8.43 -9.22
N LEU A 87 21.70 8.27 -10.44
CA LEU A 87 21.83 9.35 -11.41
C LEU A 87 20.48 9.71 -12.04
N GLN A 88 19.62 8.71 -12.30
CA GLN A 88 18.27 8.95 -12.78
C GLN A 88 17.45 9.72 -11.73
N LEU A 89 17.50 9.28 -10.47
CA LEU A 89 16.86 9.95 -9.34
C LEU A 89 17.39 11.38 -9.14
N ALA A 90 18.70 11.58 -9.27
CA ALA A 90 19.29 12.91 -9.18
C ALA A 90 18.84 13.82 -10.32
N GLN A 91 18.63 13.29 -11.53
CA GLN A 91 18.07 14.05 -12.66
C GLN A 91 16.62 14.45 -12.42
N GLU A 92 15.79 13.54 -11.91
CA GLU A 92 14.40 13.80 -11.50
C GLU A 92 14.37 14.89 -10.42
N GLN A 93 15.16 14.72 -9.35
CA GLN A 93 15.24 15.67 -8.23
C GLN A 93 15.81 17.02 -8.63
N ARG A 94 16.67 17.09 -9.65
CA ARG A 94 17.23 18.36 -10.12
C ARG A 94 16.15 19.33 -10.59
N ALA A 95 15.02 18.83 -11.10
CA ALA A 95 13.89 19.66 -11.50
C ALA A 95 13.28 20.41 -10.30
N LEU A 96 13.27 19.80 -9.10
CA LEU A 96 12.75 20.42 -7.87
C LEU A 96 13.50 21.70 -7.48
N PHE A 97 14.79 21.77 -7.79
CA PHE A 97 15.66 22.88 -7.41
C PHE A 97 15.79 23.95 -8.49
N GLN A 98 15.31 23.68 -9.71
CA GLN A 98 15.29 24.68 -10.76
C GLN A 98 14.05 25.55 -10.57
N ARG A 99 14.28 26.82 -10.27
CA ARG A 99 13.22 27.84 -10.32
C ARG A 99 12.64 27.83 -11.73
N GLY A 100 11.32 27.63 -11.85
CA GLY A 100 10.62 27.63 -13.13
C GLY A 100 11.04 28.85 -13.94
N GLY A 101 11.75 28.61 -15.04
CA GLY A 101 12.22 29.67 -15.93
C GLY A 101 11.09 30.10 -16.84
N GLY A 102 10.22 30.99 -16.37
CA GLY A 102 9.16 31.58 -17.17
C GLY A 102 8.14 32.30 -16.31
N ASP A 103 8.16 33.63 -16.37
CA ASP A 103 7.11 34.58 -15.98
C ASP A 103 6.38 34.29 -14.66
N GLU A 104 6.98 34.75 -13.55
CA GLU A 104 6.15 35.29 -12.48
C GLU A 104 5.52 36.58 -13.04
N PRO A 105 4.19 36.73 -13.11
CA PRO A 105 3.65 38.08 -13.03
C PRO A 105 4.20 38.67 -11.73
N GLU A 106 4.64 39.93 -11.78
CA GLU A 106 4.88 40.76 -10.61
C GLU A 106 3.55 40.97 -9.83
N HIS A 107 2.92 39.89 -9.38
CA HIS A 107 2.02 39.98 -8.24
C HIS A 107 2.94 40.14 -7.04
N GLU A 108 2.97 41.38 -6.56
CA GLU A 108 3.37 41.72 -5.20
C GLU A 108 3.01 40.56 -4.28
N GLU A 109 3.97 40.19 -3.42
CA GLU A 109 3.81 39.23 -2.32
C GLU A 109 2.70 39.72 -1.35
N GLU A 110 1.46 39.73 -1.82
CA GLU A 110 0.31 39.65 -0.94
C GLU A 110 0.45 38.27 -0.30
N LEU A 111 0.55 38.25 1.02
CA LEU A 111 0.71 37.07 1.85
C LEU A 111 -0.43 36.07 1.59
N VAL A 112 -0.37 35.33 0.49
CA VAL A 112 -1.12 34.09 0.35
C VAL A 112 -0.50 33.18 1.39
N GLU A 113 -1.21 33.03 2.50
CA GLU A 113 -0.87 32.11 3.57
C GLU A 113 -0.58 30.76 2.92
N THR A 114 0.69 30.42 2.77
CA THR A 114 1.06 29.20 2.06
C THR A 114 0.47 28.04 2.84
N PRO A 115 -0.27 27.12 2.20
CA PRO A 115 -0.98 26.05 2.91
C PRO A 115 -0.04 25.04 3.57
N LEU A 116 1.27 25.22 3.38
CA LEU A 116 2.35 24.38 3.91
C LEU A 116 2.89 24.92 5.25
N PRO A 117 3.09 24.04 6.25
CA PRO A 117 3.80 24.41 7.46
C PRO A 117 5.26 24.76 7.17
N ASN A 118 5.92 25.45 8.11
CA ASN A 118 7.35 25.73 8.02
C ASN A 118 8.17 24.45 8.24
N VAL A 119 8.37 23.70 7.15
CA VAL A 119 9.08 22.42 7.15
C VAL A 119 10.54 22.56 7.56
N GLY A 120 11.19 23.70 7.30
CA GLY A 120 12.57 23.94 7.74
C GLY A 120 12.69 24.00 9.26
N GLU A 121 11.72 24.66 9.92
CA GLU A 121 11.64 24.67 11.38
C GLU A 121 11.26 23.30 11.95
N LEU A 122 10.33 22.58 11.30
CA LEU A 122 9.99 21.20 11.65
C LEU A 122 11.23 20.29 11.60
N ALA A 123 12.04 20.38 10.54
CA ALA A 123 13.28 19.61 10.39
C ALA A 123 14.25 19.85 11.56
N PHE A 124 14.39 21.10 11.97
CA PHE A 124 15.23 21.48 13.11
C PHE A 124 14.76 20.80 14.40
N PHE A 125 13.48 20.89 14.73
CA PHE A 125 12.95 20.29 15.95
C PHE A 125 12.96 18.76 15.94
N LEU A 126 12.70 18.15 14.78
CA LEU A 126 12.80 16.71 14.57
C LEU A 126 14.23 16.19 14.77
N GLU A 127 15.23 16.92 14.26
CA GLU A 127 16.63 16.59 14.49
C GLU A 127 17.01 16.69 15.97
N GLN A 128 16.55 17.72 16.68
CA GLN A 128 16.74 17.83 18.13
C GLN A 128 16.04 16.70 18.90
N ALA A 129 14.90 16.20 18.40
CA ALA A 129 14.21 15.04 18.96
C ALA A 129 14.92 13.70 18.67
N GLY A 130 15.93 13.71 17.78
CA GLY A 130 16.61 12.52 17.29
C GLY A 130 15.66 11.59 16.52
N VAL A 131 14.65 12.16 15.84
CA VAL A 131 13.71 11.46 14.96
C VAL A 131 13.50 12.34 13.74
N GLY A 132 13.97 11.93 12.57
CA GLY A 132 13.75 12.71 11.36
C GLY A 132 14.41 12.12 10.12
N LEU A 133 13.92 12.57 8.97
CA LEU A 133 14.55 12.42 7.66
C LEU A 133 15.56 13.57 7.59
N GLY A 134 16.86 13.29 7.44
CA GLY A 134 17.93 14.29 7.61
C GLY A 134 17.68 15.62 6.86
N ARG A 135 18.35 16.70 7.26
CA ARG A 135 18.07 18.08 6.77
C ARG A 135 17.90 18.18 5.24
N GLU A 136 18.75 17.49 4.48
CA GLU A 136 18.69 17.51 3.02
C GLU A 136 17.47 16.80 2.46
N GLU A 137 17.07 15.67 3.06
CA GLU A 137 15.88 14.91 2.64
C GLU A 137 14.62 15.72 2.94
N MET A 138 14.53 16.32 4.13
CA MET A 138 13.38 17.15 4.49
C MET A 138 13.22 18.37 3.57
N GLN A 139 14.33 18.96 3.11
CA GLN A 139 14.29 20.04 2.13
C GLN A 139 13.77 19.56 0.76
N ARG A 140 14.17 18.37 0.31
CA ARG A 140 13.65 17.77 -0.92
C ARG A 140 12.15 17.47 -0.81
N VAL A 141 11.72 16.95 0.35
CA VAL A 141 10.29 16.71 0.66
C VAL A 141 9.51 18.02 0.63
N PHE A 142 10.03 19.10 1.21
CA PHE A 142 9.38 20.41 1.17
C PHE A 142 9.18 20.92 -0.27
N LEU A 143 10.19 20.79 -1.12
CA LEU A 143 10.08 21.19 -2.53
C LEU A 143 9.07 20.30 -3.29
N ALA A 144 9.01 19.00 -2.99
CA ALA A 144 8.02 18.10 -3.55
C ALA A 144 6.58 18.43 -3.09
N LEU A 145 6.40 18.85 -1.83
CA LEU A 145 5.11 19.32 -1.31
C LEU A 145 4.68 20.65 -1.95
N LYS A 146 5.64 21.55 -2.21
CA LYS A 146 5.36 22.78 -2.97
C LYS A 146 4.80 22.46 -4.35
N GLN A 147 5.44 21.52 -5.07
CA GLN A 147 4.91 21.06 -6.36
C GLN A 147 3.51 20.45 -6.24
N LEU A 148 3.22 19.70 -5.16
CA LEU A 148 1.87 19.15 -4.94
C LEU A 148 0.82 20.25 -4.82
N VAL A 149 1.09 21.27 -4.01
CA VAL A 149 0.19 22.43 -3.82
C VAL A 149 0.04 23.25 -5.10
N ASP A 150 1.07 23.31 -5.94
CA ASP A 150 0.99 23.97 -7.24
C ASP A 150 0.12 23.16 -8.24
N THR A 151 0.05 21.83 -8.09
CA THR A 151 -0.75 20.94 -8.97
C THR A 151 -2.19 20.72 -8.51
N GLN A 152 -2.46 20.84 -7.21
CA GLN A 152 -3.75 20.49 -6.59
C GLN A 152 -4.20 21.66 -5.70
N PRO A 153 -5.46 22.14 -5.79
CA PRO A 153 -5.96 23.26 -5.00
C PRO A 153 -6.23 22.87 -3.53
N LEU A 154 -5.16 22.67 -2.75
CA LEU A 154 -5.24 22.30 -1.34
C LEU A 154 -5.30 23.55 -0.45
N GLN A 155 -6.28 23.61 0.46
CA GLN A 155 -6.38 24.64 1.49
C GLN A 155 -5.33 24.44 2.58
N ARG A 156 -5.04 23.19 2.94
CA ARG A 156 -4.02 22.84 3.92
C ARG A 156 -3.28 21.60 3.46
N CYS A 157 -1.95 21.65 3.50
CA CYS A 157 -1.11 20.50 3.17
C CYS A 157 -0.11 20.26 4.30
N ARG A 158 -0.10 19.04 4.84
CA ARG A 158 0.74 18.63 5.96
C ARG A 158 1.54 17.40 5.57
N PHE A 159 2.81 17.35 5.97
CA PHE A 159 3.58 16.13 5.85
C PHE A 159 3.20 15.15 6.95
N TRP A 160 2.56 14.03 6.59
CA TRP A 160 2.13 13.01 7.55
C TRP A 160 3.32 12.14 8.00
N GLY A 161 4.18 11.75 7.05
CA GLY A 161 5.35 10.95 7.37
C GLY A 161 5.88 10.07 6.23
N ARG A 162 6.69 9.07 6.62
CA ARG A 162 7.31 8.10 5.71
C ARG A 162 7.02 6.68 6.16
N ILE A 163 6.50 5.87 5.25
CA ILE A 163 6.29 4.43 5.42
C ILE A 163 7.38 3.68 4.67
N LEU A 164 8.09 2.79 5.37
CA LEU A 164 9.16 1.99 4.82
C LEU A 164 8.58 0.72 4.16
N GLY A 165 9.05 0.44 2.95
CA GLY A 165 8.77 -0.81 2.23
C GLY A 165 10.05 -1.56 1.87
N THR A 166 9.89 -2.74 1.28
CA THR A 166 10.99 -3.64 0.96
C THR A 166 11.76 -3.24 -0.29
N GLU A 167 11.08 -2.74 -1.33
CA GLU A 167 11.69 -2.28 -2.58
C GLU A 167 11.73 -0.74 -2.64
N GLY A 168 10.65 -0.09 -2.20
CA GLY A 168 10.52 1.36 -2.17
C GLY A 168 9.90 1.85 -0.86
N SER A 169 10.12 3.11 -0.51
CA SER A 169 9.42 3.77 0.61
C SER A 169 8.31 4.67 0.08
N TYR A 170 7.34 4.98 0.92
CA TYR A 170 6.26 5.92 0.63
C TYR A 170 6.40 7.17 1.50
N LEU A 171 6.43 8.33 0.87
CA LEU A 171 6.23 9.63 1.49
C LEU A 171 4.74 9.94 1.42
N VAL A 172 4.15 10.32 2.56
CA VAL A 172 2.72 10.57 2.67
C VAL A 172 2.49 12.04 3.03
N ALA A 173 1.68 12.71 2.22
CA ALA A 173 1.15 14.03 2.49
C ALA A 173 -0.35 13.93 2.80
N GLU A 174 -0.78 14.72 3.76
CA GLU A 174 -2.18 14.89 4.16
C GLU A 174 -2.65 16.25 3.61
N GLY A 175 -3.72 16.24 2.83
CA GLY A 175 -4.30 17.42 2.20
C GLY A 175 -5.77 17.61 2.59
N GLU A 176 -6.16 18.86 2.79
CA GLU A 176 -7.54 19.28 2.95
C GLU A 176 -7.88 20.20 1.77
N TYR A 177 -8.88 19.80 0.98
CA TYR A 177 -9.37 20.58 -0.14
C TYR A 177 -10.29 21.71 0.32
N ARG A 178 -10.43 22.75 -0.51
CA ARG A 178 -11.41 23.80 -0.29
C ARG A 178 -12.81 23.27 -0.63
N GLU A 179 -13.79 23.54 0.22
CA GLU A 179 -15.19 23.11 0.00
C GLU A 179 -15.68 23.53 -1.41
N GLY A 180 -15.98 22.55 -2.28
CA GLY A 180 -16.61 22.74 -3.59
C GLY A 180 -15.85 22.27 -4.84
N GLU A 181 -14.60 21.79 -4.75
CA GLU A 181 -13.78 21.43 -5.93
C GLU A 181 -13.46 19.91 -6.06
N GLU A 182 -13.89 19.05 -5.12
CA GLU A 182 -13.66 17.58 -5.20
C GLU A 182 -14.82 16.80 -5.84
N GLU A 183 -16.03 17.35 -5.91
CA GLU A 183 -17.24 16.59 -6.28
C GLU A 183 -17.23 16.13 -7.75
N GLU A 184 -16.63 16.90 -8.67
CA GLU A 184 -16.70 16.59 -10.10
C GLU A 184 -15.82 15.41 -10.56
N GLU A 185 -14.75 15.03 -9.84
CA GLU A 185 -13.88 13.91 -10.26
C GLU A 185 -14.37 12.54 -9.75
N GLU A 186 -15.22 12.49 -8.72
CA GLU A 186 -15.63 11.22 -8.09
C GLU A 186 -16.99 10.69 -8.53
N GLU A 187 -17.93 11.55 -8.95
CA GLU A 187 -19.21 11.09 -9.52
C GLU A 187 -18.98 10.12 -10.69
N GLY A 188 -18.01 10.40 -11.57
CA GLY A 188 -17.68 9.52 -12.69
C GLY A 188 -16.93 8.22 -12.33
N ALA A 189 -16.41 8.09 -11.11
CA ALA A 189 -15.72 6.88 -10.65
C ALA A 189 -16.63 5.95 -9.85
N GLU A 190 -17.53 6.50 -9.03
CA GLU A 190 -18.55 5.72 -8.33
C GLU A 190 -19.59 5.15 -9.31
N GLU A 191 -20.01 5.92 -10.33
CA GLU A 191 -20.87 5.41 -11.41
C GLU A 191 -20.23 4.22 -12.16
N GLY A 192 -18.91 4.24 -12.39
CA GLY A 192 -18.19 3.17 -13.07
C GLY A 192 -18.00 1.89 -12.24
N GLU A 193 -17.92 2.00 -10.90
CA GLU A 193 -17.86 0.85 -9.99
C GLU A 193 -19.25 0.23 -9.75
N GLU A 194 -20.30 1.05 -9.74
CA GLU A 194 -21.69 0.59 -9.68
C GLU A 194 -22.11 -0.11 -10.99
N GLU A 195 -21.79 0.44 -12.16
CA GLU A 195 -22.04 -0.22 -13.45
C GLU A 195 -21.31 -1.58 -13.59
N GLN A 196 -20.10 -1.72 -13.03
CA GLN A 196 -19.38 -3.00 -13.02
C GLN A 196 -19.99 -4.02 -12.05
N ARG A 197 -20.51 -3.59 -10.89
CA ARG A 197 -21.23 -4.46 -9.94
C ARG A 197 -22.58 -4.90 -10.49
N GLU A 198 -23.29 -4.02 -11.20
CA GLU A 198 -24.53 -4.38 -11.89
C GLU A 198 -24.28 -5.26 -13.12
N GLY A 199 -23.14 -5.09 -13.79
CA GLY A 199 -22.72 -5.92 -14.93
C GLY A 199 -22.39 -7.38 -14.57
N GLU A 200 -21.87 -7.65 -13.36
CA GLU A 200 -21.64 -9.02 -12.87
C GLU A 200 -22.91 -9.67 -12.26
N GLY A 201 -23.95 -8.89 -11.98
CA GLY A 201 -25.20 -9.36 -11.36
C GLY A 201 -26.32 -9.77 -12.32
N ARG A 202 -26.12 -9.67 -13.64
CA ARG A 202 -27.20 -9.78 -14.65
C ARG A 202 -27.02 -10.87 -15.70
N GLU A 203 -26.27 -11.94 -15.41
CA GLU A 203 -26.14 -13.08 -16.33
C GLU A 203 -26.61 -14.41 -15.70
N GLU A 204 -27.79 -14.47 -15.06
CA GLU A 204 -28.52 -15.73 -14.84
C GLU A 204 -30.05 -15.49 -14.81
N GLU A 205 -30.60 -14.89 -15.87
CA GLU A 205 -32.05 -15.00 -16.17
C GLU A 205 -32.17 -15.37 -17.65
N ASP A 206 -32.33 -16.66 -17.92
CA ASP A 206 -33.14 -17.25 -19.01
C ASP A 206 -32.63 -18.67 -19.31
N ASP A 207 -33.40 -19.67 -18.86
CA ASP A 207 -33.66 -20.93 -19.58
C ASP A 207 -34.41 -21.91 -18.66
N ALA A 208 -35.75 -21.84 -18.62
CA ALA A 208 -36.59 -22.95 -18.13
C ALA A 208 -38.06 -22.83 -18.60
N GLU A 209 -38.31 -22.69 -19.90
CA GLU A 209 -39.61 -23.09 -20.45
C GLU A 209 -39.59 -24.61 -20.70
N GLY A 210 -40.27 -25.35 -19.83
CA GLY A 210 -40.66 -26.74 -20.08
C GLY A 210 -39.77 -27.81 -19.43
N GLN A 211 -39.88 -27.97 -18.12
CA GLN A 211 -39.63 -29.25 -17.45
C GLN A 211 -40.65 -29.43 -16.32
N GLU A 212 -41.33 -30.57 -16.37
CA GLU A 212 -42.31 -31.06 -15.39
C GLU A 212 -41.77 -30.94 -13.96
N GLU A 213 -42.67 -30.66 -13.00
CA GLU A 213 -42.41 -30.47 -11.57
C GLU A 213 -41.25 -31.32 -11.03
N ILE A 214 -40.06 -30.73 -10.98
CA ILE A 214 -38.98 -31.15 -10.11
C ILE A 214 -39.10 -30.24 -8.88
N ASP A 215 -39.30 -30.82 -7.70
CA ASP A 215 -39.37 -30.10 -6.43
C ASP A 215 -38.29 -29.01 -6.37
N PRO A 216 -38.65 -27.73 -6.10
CA PRO A 216 -37.68 -26.66 -6.06
C PRO A 216 -36.67 -26.95 -4.96
N LEU A 217 -35.39 -27.05 -5.33
CA LEU A 217 -34.30 -27.24 -4.37
C LEU A 217 -34.38 -26.18 -3.26
N PRO A 218 -34.15 -26.55 -1.99
CA PRO A 218 -34.26 -25.63 -0.87
C PRO A 218 -33.29 -24.46 -1.07
N LYS A 219 -33.84 -23.26 -1.20
CA LYS A 219 -33.05 -22.02 -1.30
C LYS A 219 -32.39 -21.75 0.05
N SER A 220 -31.08 -21.55 0.04
CA SER A 220 -30.32 -21.23 1.25
C SER A 220 -30.92 -20.00 1.95
N THR A 221 -31.30 -20.15 3.22
CA THR A 221 -31.79 -19.05 4.07
C THR A 221 -30.64 -18.17 4.61
N TYR A 222 -29.41 -18.39 4.14
CA TYR A 222 -28.25 -17.62 4.58
C TYR A 222 -28.30 -16.19 4.03
N LYS A 223 -28.58 -15.22 4.91
CA LYS A 223 -28.35 -13.82 4.63
C LYS A 223 -26.90 -13.48 5.02
N PRO A 224 -26.03 -13.03 4.08
CA PRO A 224 -24.73 -12.53 4.46
C PRO A 224 -24.92 -11.36 5.45
N PRO A 225 -23.99 -11.18 6.41
CA PRO A 225 -24.08 -10.07 7.34
C PRO A 225 -24.12 -8.75 6.56
N PRO A 226 -24.95 -7.77 6.99
CA PRO A 226 -25.06 -6.50 6.29
C PRO A 226 -23.69 -5.82 6.19
N VAL A 227 -23.34 -5.38 4.99
CA VAL A 227 -22.08 -4.66 4.78
C VAL A 227 -22.24 -3.27 5.37
N VAL A 228 -21.38 -2.92 6.34
CA VAL A 228 -21.36 -1.59 6.93
C VAL A 228 -21.12 -0.55 5.83
N PRO A 229 -21.96 0.48 5.70
CA PRO A 229 -21.83 1.49 4.65
C PRO A 229 -20.49 2.22 4.75
N LYS A 230 -20.01 2.71 3.60
CA LYS A 230 -18.81 3.55 3.51
C LYS A 230 -19.13 4.91 4.14
N GLU A 231 -18.21 5.45 4.94
CA GLU A 231 -18.33 6.81 5.45
C GLU A 231 -18.19 7.81 4.30
N GLU A 232 -19.09 8.79 4.24
CA GLU A 232 -19.06 9.87 3.25
C GLU A 232 -17.73 10.63 3.31
N ASN A 233 -17.31 11.12 2.16
CA ASN A 233 -16.11 11.95 2.07
C ASN A 233 -16.23 13.16 3.01
N ARG A 234 -15.11 13.57 3.61
CA ARG A 234 -15.01 14.64 4.63
C ARG A 234 -15.53 14.29 6.03
N THR A 235 -16.16 13.13 6.20
CA THR A 235 -16.63 12.66 7.51
C THR A 235 -15.70 11.58 8.09
N GLY A 236 -15.59 11.52 9.42
CA GLY A 236 -14.88 10.47 10.14
C GLY A 236 -13.44 10.20 9.66
N ALA A 237 -13.20 8.96 9.21
CA ALA A 237 -11.91 8.47 8.72
C ALA A 237 -11.56 8.96 7.31
N ASN A 238 -12.53 9.52 6.57
CA ASN A 238 -12.38 10.09 5.22
C ASN A 238 -12.34 11.62 5.23
N LYS A 239 -12.05 12.24 6.39
CA LYS A 239 -11.92 13.70 6.52
C LYS A 239 -10.81 14.31 5.65
N PHE A 240 -9.66 13.65 5.58
CA PHE A 240 -8.49 14.15 4.87
C PHE A 240 -8.15 13.27 3.67
N SER A 241 -7.71 13.93 2.59
CA SER A 241 -7.23 13.30 1.37
C SER A 241 -5.72 13.04 1.50
N TYR A 242 -5.28 11.82 1.22
CA TYR A 242 -3.88 11.42 1.38
C TYR A 242 -3.20 11.24 0.02
N PHE A 243 -2.03 11.84 -0.14
CA PHE A 243 -1.20 11.73 -1.34
C PHE A 243 0.09 10.98 -1.02
N VAL A 244 0.50 10.13 -1.95
CA VAL A 244 1.69 9.29 -1.79
C VAL A 244 2.68 9.53 -2.90
N CYS A 245 3.96 9.56 -2.54
CA CYS A 245 5.07 9.67 -3.47
C CYS A 245 6.15 8.65 -3.09
N SER A 246 6.74 7.96 -4.06
CA SER A 246 7.80 6.97 -3.75
C SER A 246 9.14 7.65 -3.42
N GLU A 247 9.47 8.72 -4.14
CA GLU A 247 10.70 9.49 -3.96
C GLU A 247 10.46 10.97 -4.24
N PRO A 248 11.12 11.89 -3.53
CA PRO A 248 10.96 13.32 -3.76
C PRO A 248 11.20 13.68 -5.24
N GLY A 249 10.26 14.36 -5.88
CA GLY A 249 10.34 14.79 -7.27
C GLY A 249 9.61 13.90 -8.27
N ARG A 250 9.03 12.78 -7.82
CA ARG A 250 8.06 12.02 -8.60
C ARG A 250 6.66 12.58 -8.43
N LEU A 251 5.76 12.19 -9.34
CA LEU A 251 4.35 12.56 -9.26
C LEU A 251 3.71 12.02 -7.99
N TRP A 252 2.81 12.81 -7.41
CA TRP A 252 2.01 12.42 -6.27
C TRP A 252 0.78 11.65 -6.74
N VAL A 253 0.51 10.51 -6.11
CA VAL A 253 -0.65 9.68 -6.40
C VAL A 253 -1.63 9.81 -5.23
N ARG A 254 -2.89 10.19 -5.53
CA ARG A 254 -3.97 10.28 -4.54
C ARG A 254 -4.39 8.86 -4.11
N LEU A 255 -4.53 8.63 -2.81
CA LEU A 255 -5.05 7.38 -2.29
C LEU A 255 -6.59 7.38 -2.32
N PRO A 256 -7.23 6.21 -2.59
CA PRO A 256 -8.68 6.09 -2.54
C PRO A 256 -9.21 6.28 -1.10
N PRO A 257 -10.51 6.59 -0.94
CA PRO A 257 -11.15 6.62 0.38
C PRO A 257 -11.15 5.23 1.03
N VAL A 258 -11.18 5.18 2.36
CA VAL A 258 -11.13 3.92 3.12
C VAL A 258 -12.53 3.39 3.40
N THR A 259 -12.70 2.07 3.34
CA THR A 259 -13.93 1.38 3.78
C THR A 259 -13.74 0.69 5.14
N PRO A 260 -14.81 0.55 5.96
CA PRO A 260 -14.73 -0.17 7.24
C PRO A 260 -14.28 -1.64 7.10
N ALA A 261 -14.65 -2.28 5.99
CA ALA A 261 -14.22 -3.64 5.64
C ALA A 261 -12.69 -3.74 5.49
N GLN A 262 -12.07 -2.76 4.82
CA GLN A 262 -10.61 -2.68 4.67
C GLN A 262 -9.92 -2.49 6.03
N ILE A 263 -10.45 -1.62 6.91
CA ILE A 263 -9.88 -1.40 8.24
C ILE A 263 -9.94 -2.70 9.08
N THR A 264 -11.08 -3.38 9.04
CA THR A 264 -11.30 -4.64 9.78
C THR A 264 -10.36 -5.75 9.31
N ALA A 265 -10.22 -5.91 7.98
CA ALA A 265 -9.27 -6.85 7.41
C ALA A 265 -7.82 -6.47 7.77
N ALA A 266 -7.45 -5.18 7.63
CA ALA A 266 -6.12 -4.66 7.95
C ALA A 266 -5.72 -4.93 9.42
N ARG A 267 -6.66 -4.90 10.37
CA ARG A 267 -6.43 -5.22 11.79
C ARG A 267 -6.02 -6.67 12.01
N ARG A 268 -6.46 -7.59 11.15
CA ARG A 268 -6.21 -9.04 11.27
C ARG A 268 -4.96 -9.49 10.53
N ILE A 269 -4.38 -8.65 9.68
CA ILE A 269 -3.20 -8.99 8.86
C ILE A 269 -1.96 -8.21 9.28
N ARG A 270 -0.79 -8.82 9.07
CA ARG A 270 0.53 -8.21 9.32
C ARG A 270 1.42 -8.43 8.10
N LYS A 271 1.61 -7.40 7.29
CA LYS A 271 2.39 -7.44 6.05
C LYS A 271 3.34 -6.25 5.96
N PHE A 272 4.50 -6.49 5.37
CA PHE A 272 5.41 -5.42 4.97
C PHE A 272 4.95 -4.85 3.64
N PHE A 273 5.09 -3.54 3.47
CA PHE A 273 4.85 -2.85 2.21
C PHE A 273 5.94 -3.17 1.20
N THR A 274 5.57 -3.31 -0.07
CA THR A 274 6.55 -3.56 -1.14
C THR A 274 7.17 -2.26 -1.65
N GLY A 275 6.38 -1.18 -1.70
CA GLY A 275 6.78 0.07 -2.37
C GLY A 275 6.14 0.25 -3.76
N ARG A 276 5.25 -0.67 -4.18
CA ARG A 276 4.39 -0.53 -5.37
C ARG A 276 2.92 -0.48 -4.96
N LEU A 277 2.22 0.58 -5.36
CA LEU A 277 0.82 0.81 -4.99
C LEU A 277 -0.15 -0.26 -5.55
N ASP A 278 0.18 -0.81 -6.72
CA ASP A 278 -0.68 -1.79 -7.42
C ASP A 278 -0.44 -3.23 -6.98
N ALA A 279 0.48 -3.48 -6.04
CA ALA A 279 0.79 -4.85 -5.62
C ALA A 279 -0.41 -5.49 -4.89
N PRO A 280 -0.74 -6.76 -5.18
CA PRO A 280 -1.85 -7.45 -4.50
C PRO A 280 -1.47 -7.86 -3.07
N VAL A 281 -2.37 -7.63 -2.11
CA VAL A 281 -2.15 -7.98 -0.70
C VAL A 281 -2.59 -9.41 -0.42
N ILE A 282 -1.70 -10.37 -0.67
CA ILE A 282 -1.97 -11.79 -0.46
C ILE A 282 -1.95 -12.12 1.03
N SER A 283 -3.13 -12.29 1.64
CA SER A 283 -3.28 -12.57 3.06
C SER A 283 -4.52 -13.41 3.37
N TYR A 284 -4.53 -14.02 4.56
CA TYR A 284 -5.70 -14.67 5.13
C TYR A 284 -6.02 -13.97 6.46
N PRO A 285 -7.20 -13.34 6.63
CA PRO A 285 -8.34 -13.29 5.71
C PRO A 285 -8.02 -12.47 4.46
N PRO A 286 -8.71 -12.69 3.33
CA PRO A 286 -8.46 -11.93 2.09
C PRO A 286 -8.70 -10.44 2.32
N PHE A 287 -7.79 -9.61 1.81
CA PHE A 287 -7.89 -8.16 1.92
C PHE A 287 -8.62 -7.60 0.69
N PRO A 288 -9.68 -6.80 0.86
CA PRO A 288 -10.42 -6.22 -0.27
C PRO A 288 -9.67 -4.99 -0.82
N GLY A 289 -8.76 -5.22 -1.75
CA GLY A 289 -8.03 -4.18 -2.48
C GLY A 289 -6.55 -4.48 -2.72
N ASN A 290 -5.84 -3.49 -3.24
CA ASN A 290 -4.40 -3.54 -3.48
C ASN A 290 -3.60 -2.94 -2.31
N GLU A 291 -2.28 -2.75 -2.52
CA GLU A 291 -1.40 -2.14 -1.52
C GLU A 291 -1.77 -0.68 -1.22
N ALA A 292 -2.30 0.08 -2.19
CA ALA A 292 -2.79 1.44 -1.96
C ALA A 292 -3.96 1.49 -0.96
N ASN A 293 -4.95 0.59 -1.11
CA ASN A 293 -6.05 0.47 -0.14
C ASN A 293 -5.53 0.03 1.24
N TYR A 294 -4.55 -0.89 1.29
CA TYR A 294 -3.94 -1.33 2.55
C TYR A 294 -3.16 -0.20 3.22
N LEU A 295 -2.41 0.60 2.45
CA LEU A 295 -1.69 1.76 2.91
C LEU A 295 -2.64 2.81 3.49
N ARG A 296 -3.74 3.11 2.79
CA ARG A 296 -4.79 4.01 3.25
C ARG A 296 -5.43 3.53 4.55
N ALA A 297 -5.78 2.25 4.64
CA ALA A 297 -6.32 1.64 5.86
C ALA A 297 -5.32 1.71 7.02
N GLN A 298 -4.04 1.53 6.73
CA GLN A 298 -2.99 1.61 7.74
C GLN A 298 -2.75 3.04 8.24
N ILE A 299 -2.81 4.03 7.35
CA ILE A 299 -2.79 5.46 7.70
C ILE A 299 -3.99 5.79 8.60
N ALA A 300 -5.20 5.39 8.22
CA ALA A 300 -6.41 5.61 9.02
C ALA A 300 -6.24 5.05 10.45
N ARG A 301 -5.71 3.84 10.57
CA ARG A 301 -5.46 3.19 11.88
C ARG A 301 -4.39 3.88 12.72
N ILE A 302 -3.37 4.44 12.09
CA ILE A 302 -2.30 5.16 12.79
C ILE A 302 -2.81 6.54 13.21
N SER A 303 -3.48 7.27 12.32
CA SER A 303 -4.04 8.61 12.60
C SER A 303 -5.15 8.57 13.65
N ALA A 304 -6.05 7.57 13.60
CA ALA A 304 -7.19 7.46 14.50
C ALA A 304 -6.92 6.63 15.77
N GLY A 305 -5.79 5.90 15.83
CA GLY A 305 -5.48 5.06 16.99
C GLY A 305 -5.36 5.91 18.26
N THR A 306 -5.95 5.46 19.39
CA THR A 306 -5.86 6.12 20.70
C THR A 306 -4.40 6.44 21.09
N GLN A 307 -3.49 5.52 20.77
CA GLN A 307 -2.03 5.61 20.98
C GLN A 307 -1.25 6.06 19.74
N GLY A 308 -1.96 6.44 18.68
CA GLY A 308 -1.47 7.10 17.48
C GLY A 308 -1.99 8.54 17.35
N ARG A 309 -2.62 9.07 18.42
CA ARG A 309 -3.09 10.46 18.51
C ARG A 309 -1.93 11.42 18.24
N CYS A 310 -1.88 11.82 16.99
CA CYS A 310 -0.90 12.72 16.41
C CYS A 310 -1.63 14.03 16.03
N VAL A 311 -2.50 14.51 16.92
CA VAL A 311 -3.10 15.85 16.80
C VAL A 311 -3.14 16.44 18.19
N TRP A 312 -2.39 17.51 18.37
CA TRP A 312 -2.50 18.36 19.56
C TRP A 312 -3.37 19.55 19.16
N VAL A 313 -4.35 19.88 19.99
CA VAL A 313 -5.30 20.96 19.70
C VAL A 313 -5.02 22.10 20.67
N ASN A 314 -4.86 23.31 20.13
CA ASN A 314 -4.74 24.52 20.95
C ASN A 314 -6.09 24.82 21.60
N LEU A 315 -6.19 24.68 22.93
CA LEU A 315 -7.34 25.05 23.77
C LEU A 315 -7.75 26.54 23.67
N ALA A 316 -7.04 27.35 22.89
CA ALA A 316 -7.30 28.78 22.70
C ALA A 316 -8.25 29.08 21.52
N GLN A 317 -8.50 28.13 20.62
CA GLN A 317 -9.55 28.26 19.61
C GLN A 317 -10.82 27.61 20.14
N LYS A 318 -11.70 28.42 20.71
CA LYS A 318 -13.09 28.03 20.97
C LYS A 318 -13.73 27.70 19.62
N ARG A 319 -14.23 26.48 19.48
CA ARG A 319 -15.20 26.13 18.44
C ARG A 319 -16.58 26.37 19.06
N GLU A 320 -17.25 27.41 18.59
CA GLU A 320 -18.68 27.61 18.83
C GLU A 320 -19.41 26.64 17.90
N GLU A 321 -20.04 25.62 18.46
CA GLU A 321 -21.12 24.81 17.86
C GLU A 321 -21.48 23.71 18.87
N ASP A 322 -22.02 24.12 20.02
CA ASP A 322 -22.92 23.28 20.81
C ASP A 322 -24.33 23.67 20.35
N PHE A 323 -24.93 22.87 19.47
CA PHE A 323 -26.37 22.91 19.24
C PHE A 323 -27.01 21.81 20.08
N GLU A 324 -27.81 22.27 21.05
CA GLU A 324 -28.77 21.52 21.83
C GLU A 324 -29.81 20.90 20.89
N GLU A 325 -30.10 19.61 21.03
CA GLU A 325 -31.40 19.07 20.64
C GLU A 325 -31.81 17.99 21.65
N GLU A 326 -32.71 18.38 22.56
CA GLU A 326 -33.50 17.47 23.40
C GLU A 326 -34.73 16.99 22.61
N GLY A 327 -34.95 15.68 22.64
CA GLY A 327 -36.29 15.08 22.65
C GLY A 327 -36.78 14.46 21.36
N GLU A 328 -36.83 13.12 21.33
CA GLU A 328 -37.99 12.33 20.88
C GLU A 328 -37.76 10.86 21.24
N GLU A 329 -38.58 10.31 22.14
CA GLU A 329 -38.64 8.89 22.45
C GLU A 329 -39.57 8.22 21.42
N GLU A 330 -39.02 7.42 20.51
CA GLU A 330 -39.79 6.44 19.72
C GLU A 330 -39.41 5.02 20.15
N GLU A 331 -40.42 4.24 20.53
CA GLU A 331 -40.34 2.81 20.85
C GLU A 331 -39.83 2.02 19.63
N LYS A 332 -38.64 1.40 19.74
CA LYS A 332 -38.15 0.42 18.77
C LYS A 332 -38.43 -1.00 19.24
N GLU A 333 -39.15 -1.73 18.40
CA GLU A 333 -39.39 -3.18 18.50
C GLU A 333 -38.05 -3.95 18.51
N GLU A 334 -38.00 -5.02 19.32
CA GLU A 334 -36.83 -5.87 19.52
C GLU A 334 -36.44 -6.62 18.22
N GLU A 335 -35.40 -6.17 17.54
CA GLU A 335 -34.62 -7.00 16.60
C GLU A 335 -33.42 -7.67 17.33
N PRO A 336 -33.01 -8.89 16.92
CA PRO A 336 -32.20 -9.77 17.75
C PRO A 336 -30.72 -9.33 17.80
N ASP A 337 -30.20 -9.14 19.01
CA ASP A 337 -28.78 -8.94 19.37
C ASP A 337 -27.98 -8.05 18.38
N GLU A 338 -28.37 -6.78 18.22
CA GLU A 338 -27.41 -5.77 17.79
C GLU A 338 -26.28 -5.68 18.84
N PRO A 339 -25.00 -5.76 18.45
CA PRO A 339 -23.91 -5.58 19.41
C PRO A 339 -24.06 -4.18 20.04
N GLU A 340 -24.07 -4.11 21.38
CA GLU A 340 -24.12 -2.84 22.11
C GLU A 340 -23.19 -1.82 21.44
N PRO A 341 -23.66 -0.61 21.11
CA PRO A 341 -22.84 0.37 20.41
C PRO A 341 -21.58 0.62 21.23
N GLU A 342 -20.42 0.30 20.66
CA GLU A 342 -19.14 0.52 21.32
C GLU A 342 -18.96 2.03 21.52
N VAL A 343 -19.21 2.51 22.75
CA VAL A 343 -18.98 3.92 23.09
C VAL A 343 -17.49 4.13 23.25
N GLY A 344 -16.88 4.76 22.24
CA GLY A 344 -15.49 5.15 22.28
C GLY A 344 -15.20 6.19 23.37
N PRO A 345 -13.93 6.30 23.84
CA PRO A 345 -13.54 7.36 24.74
C PRO A 345 -13.72 8.74 24.06
N PRO A 346 -14.00 9.81 24.80
CA PRO A 346 -14.21 11.13 24.22
C PRO A 346 -12.99 11.59 23.41
N LEU A 347 -13.21 12.43 22.40
CA LEU A 347 -12.18 12.90 21.46
C LEU A 347 -10.92 13.46 22.15
N LEU A 348 -11.08 14.06 23.33
CA LEU A 348 -10.03 14.75 24.10
C LEU A 348 -9.55 13.95 25.33
N THR A 349 -9.56 12.63 25.26
CA THR A 349 -9.05 11.78 26.34
C THR A 349 -7.52 11.93 26.47
N PRO A 350 -6.96 12.12 27.67
CA PRO A 350 -5.51 12.30 27.85
C PRO A 350 -4.73 11.01 27.55
N LEU A 351 -3.51 11.15 27.05
CA LEU A 351 -2.62 10.01 26.71
C LEU A 351 -2.27 9.12 27.91
N SER A 352 -2.51 9.59 29.14
CA SER A 352 -2.32 8.82 30.37
C SER A 352 -3.37 7.74 30.59
N GLU A 353 -4.53 7.86 29.95
CA GLU A 353 -5.63 6.88 30.05
C GLU A 353 -5.57 5.83 28.93
N ASP A 354 -4.55 5.89 28.07
CA ASP A 354 -4.34 4.91 27.01
C ASP A 354 -4.00 3.52 27.60
N ALA A 355 -4.53 2.48 26.98
CA ALA A 355 -4.34 1.09 27.44
C ALA A 355 -2.87 0.65 27.47
N GLU A 356 -2.43 0.01 28.55
CA GLU A 356 -1.07 -0.55 28.63
C GLU A 356 -0.89 -1.73 27.67
N ILE A 357 0.32 -1.86 27.11
CA ILE A 357 0.67 -2.95 26.19
C ILE A 357 1.56 -3.93 26.96
N SER A 358 1.05 -5.11 27.31
CA SER A 358 1.85 -6.17 27.95
C SER A 358 2.68 -5.66 29.16
N ASN A 359 2.06 -4.86 30.04
CA ASN A 359 2.68 -4.16 31.19
C ASN A 359 3.76 -3.11 30.83
N THR A 360 3.74 -2.57 29.62
CA THR A 360 4.55 -1.42 29.23
C THR A 360 3.66 -0.21 28.95
N PRO A 361 4.09 1.00 29.33
CA PRO A 361 3.31 2.20 29.09
C PRO A 361 3.14 2.42 27.57
N PRO A 362 1.98 2.93 27.12
CA PRO A 362 1.69 3.14 25.71
C PRO A 362 2.59 4.18 25.04
N TRP A 363 3.11 5.12 25.84
CA TRP A 363 3.97 6.20 25.40
C TRP A 363 5.27 6.23 26.20
N SER A 364 6.36 6.59 25.53
CA SER A 364 7.65 6.86 26.17
C SER A 364 8.02 8.32 25.97
N SER A 365 8.25 9.03 27.08
CA SER A 365 8.67 10.42 27.08
C SER A 365 10.19 10.54 27.13
N LYS A 366 10.72 11.49 26.37
CA LYS A 366 12.14 11.82 26.34
C LYS A 366 12.31 13.33 26.24
N VAL A 367 13.35 13.86 26.87
CA VAL A 367 13.76 15.25 26.71
C VAL A 367 15.01 15.29 25.83
N SER A 368 15.09 16.25 24.90
CA SER A 368 16.23 16.36 23.98
C SER A 368 17.55 16.65 24.71
N SER A 369 17.54 17.57 25.67
CA SER A 369 18.72 17.96 26.44
C SER A 369 18.39 18.11 27.93
N SER A 370 19.22 17.47 28.77
CA SER A 370 19.21 17.67 30.22
C SER A 370 20.15 18.80 30.68
N LEU A 371 20.99 19.31 29.78
CA LEU A 371 22.03 20.32 30.07
C LEU A 371 21.49 21.75 29.99
N ILE A 372 20.62 22.03 29.02
CA ILE A 372 20.05 23.37 28.81
C ILE A 372 18.54 23.24 28.70
N SER A 373 17.86 23.28 29.86
CA SER A 373 16.41 23.11 29.97
C SER A 373 15.61 24.20 29.22
N GLN A 374 16.19 25.38 28.99
CA GLN A 374 15.53 26.50 28.30
C GLN A 374 15.27 26.23 26.81
N TYR A 375 16.08 25.39 26.17
CA TYR A 375 15.92 24.99 24.76
C TYR A 375 15.59 23.50 24.63
N ALA A 376 15.23 22.87 25.75
CA ALA A 376 14.90 21.46 25.76
C ALA A 376 13.51 21.25 25.14
N ILE A 377 13.40 20.19 24.35
CA ILE A 377 12.18 19.78 23.66
C ILE A 377 11.64 18.54 24.37
N ALA A 378 10.34 18.52 24.62
CA ALA A 378 9.65 17.32 25.08
C ALA A 378 9.27 16.48 23.87
N VAL A 379 9.65 15.21 23.87
CA VAL A 379 9.39 14.25 22.81
C VAL A 379 8.61 13.08 23.39
N LEU A 380 7.52 12.71 22.75
CA LEU A 380 6.72 11.52 23.04
C LEU A 380 6.83 10.56 21.87
N ARG A 381 7.06 9.28 22.16
CA ARG A 381 7.12 8.20 21.18
C ARG A 381 6.06 7.16 21.52
N SER A 382 5.32 6.71 20.52
CA SER A 382 4.34 5.63 20.70
C SER A 382 5.07 4.29 20.75
N ASN A 383 4.72 3.47 21.74
CA ASN A 383 5.20 2.09 21.83
C ASN A 383 4.31 1.13 21.02
N LEU A 384 3.05 1.49 20.78
CA LEU A 384 2.13 0.70 19.93
C LEU A 384 2.47 0.80 18.46
N TRP A 385 2.83 2.01 18.03
CA TRP A 385 3.20 2.31 16.65
C TRP A 385 4.65 2.80 16.63
N PRO A 386 5.63 1.88 16.64
CA PRO A 386 7.03 2.25 16.54
C PRO A 386 7.26 3.10 15.28
N GLY A 387 7.72 4.33 15.49
CA GLY A 387 7.89 5.32 14.44
C GLY A 387 6.98 6.55 14.58
N ALA A 388 5.86 6.44 15.31
CA ALA A 388 5.05 7.61 15.63
C ALA A 388 5.72 8.42 16.73
N CYS A 389 6.00 9.69 16.46
CA CYS A 389 6.53 10.61 17.44
C CYS A 389 5.80 11.95 17.40
N ALA A 390 5.71 12.58 18.57
CA ALA A 390 5.24 13.93 18.74
C ALA A 390 6.26 14.71 19.54
N PHE A 391 6.45 15.99 19.21
CA PHE A 391 7.29 16.88 20.00
C PHE A 391 6.54 18.16 20.33
N ALA A 392 6.92 18.78 21.45
CA ALA A 392 6.38 20.05 21.87
C ALA A 392 7.50 20.96 22.40
N THR A 393 7.47 22.23 21.97
CA THR A 393 8.39 23.30 22.39
C THR A 393 7.62 24.61 22.54
N GLY A 394 7.36 25.02 23.77
CA GLY A 394 6.59 26.24 24.05
C GLY A 394 5.17 26.17 23.48
N LYS A 395 4.88 26.98 22.45
CA LYS A 395 3.58 26.99 21.75
C LYS A 395 3.56 26.16 20.46
N LYS A 396 4.71 25.61 20.05
CA LYS A 396 4.85 24.84 18.82
C LYS A 396 4.82 23.36 19.15
N PHE A 397 4.09 22.60 18.38
CA PHE A 397 4.06 21.15 18.45
C PHE A 397 3.87 20.61 17.04
N GLU A 398 4.45 19.46 16.77
CA GLU A 398 4.20 18.71 15.56
C GLU A 398 4.35 17.22 15.86
N ASN A 399 3.89 16.41 14.91
CA ASN A 399 4.01 14.97 14.97
C ASN A 399 4.27 14.43 13.57
N ILE A 400 4.89 13.26 13.55
CA ILE A 400 5.32 12.60 12.33
C ILE A 400 5.38 11.11 12.57
N TYR A 401 5.03 10.34 11.54
CA TYR A 401 5.24 8.90 11.52
C TYR A 401 6.42 8.54 10.61
N ILE A 402 7.42 7.84 11.13
CA ILE A 402 8.50 7.25 10.32
C ILE A 402 8.71 5.80 10.74
N GLY A 403 8.25 4.86 9.93
CA GLY A 403 8.34 3.44 10.28
C GLY A 403 7.75 2.49 9.25
N TRP A 404 7.58 1.23 9.64
CA TRP A 404 7.11 0.14 8.76
C TRP A 404 5.59 0.04 8.63
N GLY A 405 4.83 0.88 9.32
CA GLY A 405 3.37 0.78 9.40
C GLY A 405 2.88 -0.45 10.17
N LEU A 406 3.74 -1.06 11.00
CA LEU A 406 3.40 -2.27 11.76
C LEU A 406 3.08 -1.96 13.21
N LYS A 407 1.95 -2.51 13.67
CA LYS A 407 1.54 -2.46 15.08
C LYS A 407 2.45 -3.34 15.92
N PHE A 408 3.01 -2.79 17.00
CA PHE A 408 3.65 -3.57 18.03
C PHE A 408 2.59 -4.26 18.87
N VAL A 409 2.57 -5.58 18.80
CA VAL A 409 1.79 -6.44 19.69
C VAL A 409 2.86 -7.14 20.53
N GLY A 410 2.85 -6.93 21.85
CA GLY A 410 3.87 -7.49 22.74
C GLY A 410 3.96 -9.02 22.63
N ASP A 411 2.82 -9.66 22.35
CA ASP A 411 2.73 -11.05 21.94
C ASP A 411 2.93 -11.21 20.43
N GLY A 412 3.55 -12.33 20.03
CA GLY A 412 3.71 -12.68 18.62
C GLY A 412 2.38 -12.64 17.87
N TYR A 413 2.40 -12.19 16.62
CA TYR A 413 1.19 -12.20 15.78
C TYR A 413 0.71 -13.64 15.57
N THR A 414 -0.53 -13.92 15.97
CA THR A 414 -1.19 -15.21 15.75
C THR A 414 -2.05 -15.09 14.48
N PRO A 415 -1.74 -15.86 13.41
CA PRO A 415 -2.57 -15.89 12.22
C PRO A 415 -4.01 -16.32 12.55
N PRO A 416 -5.03 -15.71 11.91
CA PRO A 416 -6.40 -16.09 12.15
C PRO A 416 -6.67 -17.51 11.65
N VAL A 417 -7.47 -18.24 12.41
CA VAL A 417 -7.90 -19.59 12.04
C VAL A 417 -8.88 -19.56 10.86
N PRO A 418 -8.89 -20.62 10.03
CA PRO A 418 -9.95 -20.85 9.06
C PRO A 418 -11.35 -20.65 9.64
N ALA A 419 -12.26 -20.08 8.85
CA ALA A 419 -13.67 -20.02 9.26
C ALA A 419 -14.18 -21.44 9.55
N ALA A 420 -15.01 -21.57 10.58
CA ALA A 420 -15.61 -22.86 10.90
C ALA A 420 -16.43 -23.34 9.69
N PRO A 421 -16.38 -24.64 9.34
CA PRO A 421 -17.26 -25.21 8.35
C PRO A 421 -18.72 -24.87 8.68
N GLN A 422 -19.50 -24.52 7.66
CA GLN A 422 -20.93 -24.29 7.85
C GLN A 422 -21.56 -25.58 8.37
N ARG A 423 -22.51 -25.41 9.30
CA ARG A 423 -23.29 -26.55 9.78
C ARG A 423 -24.19 -27.03 8.65
N GLU A 424 -24.33 -28.34 8.54
CA GLU A 424 -25.30 -28.96 7.64
C GLU A 424 -26.70 -28.48 7.99
N TYR A 425 -27.58 -28.48 6.97
CA TYR A 425 -28.99 -28.14 7.16
C TYR A 425 -29.57 -29.08 8.24
N PRO A 426 -30.20 -28.54 9.31
CA PRO A 426 -30.77 -29.38 10.34
C PRO A 426 -31.83 -30.28 9.70
N SER A 427 -31.70 -31.60 9.89
CA SER A 427 -32.66 -32.58 9.36
C SER A 427 -34.05 -32.33 9.95
N GLY A 428 -34.86 -31.56 9.22
CA GLY A 428 -36.24 -31.26 9.56
C GLY A 428 -37.23 -32.24 8.92
N PRO A 429 -38.53 -32.13 9.23
CA PRO A 429 -39.60 -32.92 8.61
C PRO A 429 -39.65 -32.77 7.07
N GLU A 430 -39.09 -31.68 6.53
CA GLU A 430 -38.98 -31.42 5.08
C GLU A 430 -37.90 -32.26 4.39
N VAL A 431 -36.89 -32.74 5.11
CA VAL A 431 -35.75 -33.52 4.56
C VAL A 431 -35.85 -35.00 4.93
N THR A 432 -36.89 -35.37 5.69
CA THR A 432 -37.13 -36.78 6.02
C THR A 432 -37.90 -37.39 4.85
N GLU A 433 -37.25 -38.29 4.12
CA GLU A 433 -37.89 -39.10 3.08
C GLU A 433 -39.20 -39.67 3.64
N ALA A 434 -40.33 -39.20 3.10
CA ALA A 434 -41.63 -39.75 3.45
C ALA A 434 -41.60 -41.24 3.08
N ALA A 435 -42.07 -42.11 3.97
CA ALA A 435 -42.15 -43.52 3.66
C ALA A 435 -43.02 -43.70 2.41
N ASP A 436 -42.54 -44.47 1.43
CA ASP A 436 -43.30 -44.82 0.23
C ASP A 436 -44.72 -45.27 0.64
N PRO A 437 -45.78 -44.71 0.02
CA PRO A 437 -47.14 -45.11 0.35
C PRO A 437 -47.32 -46.61 0.13
N SER A 438 -48.09 -47.24 1.00
CA SER A 438 -48.38 -48.66 0.85
C SER A 438 -49.24 -48.91 -0.41
N LEU A 439 -49.19 -50.13 -0.96
CA LEU A 439 -50.01 -50.53 -2.12
C LEU A 439 -51.51 -50.23 -1.95
N GLU A 440 -52.01 -50.29 -0.70
CA GLU A 440 -53.41 -50.00 -0.39
C GLU A 440 -53.72 -48.50 -0.47
N GLU A 441 -52.79 -47.65 -0.03
CA GLU A 441 -52.91 -46.18 -0.10
C GLU A 441 -52.74 -45.68 -1.54
N GLU A 442 -51.85 -46.27 -2.33
CA GLU A 442 -51.69 -45.96 -3.76
C GLU A 442 -52.96 -46.32 -4.54
N GLN A 443 -53.58 -47.47 -4.26
CA GLN A 443 -54.83 -47.88 -4.89
C GLN A 443 -55.99 -46.97 -4.50
N ALA A 444 -56.07 -46.55 -3.23
CA ALA A 444 -57.09 -45.62 -2.76
C ALA A 444 -56.92 -44.23 -3.38
N LEU A 445 -55.69 -43.73 -3.48
CA LEU A 445 -55.38 -42.48 -4.17
C LEU A 445 -55.76 -42.55 -5.64
N LYS A 446 -55.39 -43.64 -6.32
CA LYS A 446 -55.70 -43.86 -7.74
C LYS A 446 -57.20 -43.94 -8.00
N ALA A 447 -57.94 -44.62 -7.13
CA ALA A 447 -59.40 -44.67 -7.20
C ALA A 447 -60.04 -43.30 -6.97
N ALA A 448 -59.55 -42.52 -5.99
CA ALA A 448 -60.04 -41.16 -5.74
C ALA A 448 -59.73 -40.21 -6.91
N LEU A 449 -58.58 -40.37 -7.57
CA LEU A 449 -58.19 -39.59 -8.73
C LEU A 449 -59.00 -39.98 -9.98
N GLU A 450 -59.31 -41.27 -10.13
CA GLU A 450 -60.22 -41.78 -11.16
C GLU A 450 -61.66 -41.32 -10.93
N GLU A 451 -62.12 -41.24 -9.68
CA GLU A 451 -63.43 -40.70 -9.31
C GLU A 451 -63.49 -39.18 -9.53
N GLN A 452 -62.45 -38.43 -9.19
CA GLN A 452 -62.35 -37.01 -9.53
C GLN A 452 -62.32 -36.77 -11.03
N ARG A 453 -61.59 -37.60 -11.79
CA ARG A 453 -61.51 -37.50 -13.23
C ARG A 453 -62.84 -37.87 -13.89
N ALA A 454 -63.50 -38.92 -13.42
CA ALA A 454 -64.83 -39.28 -13.88
C ALA A 454 -65.85 -38.18 -13.55
N ALA A 455 -65.75 -37.54 -12.38
CA ALA A 455 -66.58 -36.39 -12.04
C ALA A 455 -66.28 -35.17 -12.93
N GLN A 456 -65.01 -34.94 -13.29
CA GLN A 456 -64.63 -33.90 -14.25
C GLN A 456 -65.13 -34.20 -15.66
N GLU A 457 -64.98 -35.44 -16.15
CA GLU A 457 -65.48 -35.89 -17.44
C GLU A 457 -67.02 -35.84 -17.49
N GLU A 458 -67.73 -36.20 -16.41
CA GLU A 458 -69.19 -36.02 -16.31
C GLU A 458 -69.61 -34.54 -16.29
N THR A 459 -68.83 -33.65 -15.66
CA THR A 459 -69.11 -32.20 -15.72
C THR A 459 -68.80 -31.61 -17.10
N GLU A 460 -67.75 -32.08 -17.79
CA GLU A 460 -67.42 -31.66 -19.16
C GLU A 460 -68.44 -32.19 -20.18
N GLU A 461 -68.96 -33.41 -20.00
CA GLU A 461 -70.06 -33.95 -20.81
C GLU A 461 -71.38 -33.20 -20.56
N MET A 462 -71.68 -32.81 -19.32
CA MET A 462 -72.85 -31.96 -19.02
C MET A 462 -72.72 -30.55 -19.63
N GLU A 463 -71.53 -29.95 -19.59
CA GLU A 463 -71.29 -28.65 -20.24
C GLU A 463 -71.32 -28.76 -21.78
N GLY A 464 -70.94 -29.91 -22.35
CA GLY A 464 -71.05 -30.18 -23.80
C GLY A 464 -72.49 -30.46 -24.28
N GLU A 465 -73.33 -31.10 -23.48
CA GLU A 465 -74.76 -31.30 -23.80
C GLU A 465 -75.58 -30.02 -23.67
N GLU A 466 -75.20 -29.08 -22.79
CA GLU A 466 -75.84 -27.75 -22.71
C GLU A 466 -75.49 -26.84 -23.91
N GLU A 467 -74.34 -27.05 -24.58
CA GLU A 467 -74.00 -26.32 -25.82
C GLU A 467 -74.69 -26.91 -27.08
N GLU A 468 -75.11 -28.18 -27.09
CA GLU A 468 -75.84 -28.78 -28.23
C GLU A 468 -77.37 -28.50 -28.20
N GLU A 469 -77.96 -28.07 -27.08
CA GLU A 469 -79.38 -27.66 -27.00
C GLU A 469 -79.65 -26.17 -27.31
N GLU A 470 -78.62 -25.33 -27.58
CA GLU A 470 -78.79 -23.94 -28.03
C GLU A 470 -78.78 -23.75 -29.58
N ASP A 471 -78.59 -24.82 -30.37
CA ASP A 471 -78.44 -24.74 -31.84
C ASP A 471 -79.49 -25.54 -32.68
N ASP A 472 -80.73 -25.73 -32.18
CA ASP A 472 -81.89 -26.25 -32.96
C ASP A 472 -83.18 -25.40 -32.85
#